data_AF-A0A7J4TNW1-F1
#
_entry.id   AF-A0A7J4TNW1-F1
#
_cell.length_a   1.000
_cell.length_b   1.000
_cell.length_c   1.000
_cell.angle_alpha   90.00
_cell.angle_beta   90.00
_cell.angle_gamma   90.00
#
_symmetry.space_group_name_H-M   'P 1'
#
loop_
_entity.id
_entity.type
_entity.pdbx_description
1 polymer ?
#
loop_
_entity_poly.entity_id
_entity_poly.type
_entity_poly.pdbx_seq_one_letter_code
_entity_poly.pdbx_strand_id
1 'polypeptide(L)'
;DGDGIPDGWEYCYAVYGMDDPTTTNHWASNPINPWDVDYDGDRDGWYGRTAFDIPAEQGTWSGRVFTPSPNVIQSGLGDLPFTNWMEWDNQTRPDMNDTDGDSISYTTTVVNGAVVAHDRDYNLSDGREVFKYGINPSDNDTDGDMIPDWYEYAKAWNESNDNFSSFLRIQVVWIDAATGGECDTDTNSCLPLSQQGAGGTLSRPDLTFTWFTMDPADPLDANLDPDQDGNWDCTGAGCVYEPYTNFQEFYAITDSDYASPNAVRLSGLIYDGEIVLEWWQFRAAMLGLDENGASTENYLKMDQSFSNDIRFAYIVDDKDTNFLVLDAGDDEVHLAGNWTDAWDIYYEGSPFSAPVRAVGEHEYGWYLLDFDNDHIAEGTDPTNWDTDGDWMVDWFEVHDDEEDGIRGDSSPIRYDSRQTG
;
A
#
# COMPACT_ATOMS: atom_id res chain seq x y z
N ASP A 1 -1.90 -25.82 -32.46
CA ASP A 1 -2.57 -26.70 -33.49
C ASP A 1 -3.09 -25.98 -34.76
N GLY A 2 -2.53 -24.81 -35.08
CA GLY A 2 -2.87 -24.03 -36.27
C GLY A 2 -3.74 -22.79 -36.00
N ASP A 3 -4.09 -22.55 -34.75
CA ASP A 3 -4.69 -21.35 -34.18
C ASP A 3 -3.70 -20.16 -34.05
N GLY A 4 -2.40 -20.44 -33.93
CA GLY A 4 -1.33 -19.46 -33.90
C GLY A 4 -0.56 -19.40 -32.58
N ILE A 5 -1.10 -19.99 -31.51
CA ILE A 5 -0.39 -20.18 -30.25
C ILE A 5 0.60 -21.35 -30.40
N PRO A 6 1.83 -21.29 -29.86
CA PRO A 6 2.75 -22.41 -29.91
C PRO A 6 2.26 -23.60 -29.06
N ASP A 7 2.10 -24.78 -29.68
CA ASP A 7 1.72 -26.04 -28.98
C ASP A 7 2.55 -26.34 -27.71
N GLY A 8 3.81 -25.87 -27.66
CA GLY A 8 4.66 -26.03 -26.48
C GLY A 8 4.25 -25.19 -25.27
N TRP A 9 3.71 -23.99 -25.51
CA TRP A 9 3.13 -23.13 -24.47
C TRP A 9 1.79 -23.73 -24.01
N GLU A 10 0.93 -24.10 -24.96
CA GLU A 10 -0.37 -24.73 -24.67
C GLU A 10 -0.20 -26.03 -23.86
N TYR A 11 0.81 -26.83 -24.17
CA TYR A 11 1.12 -28.05 -23.43
C TYR A 11 1.52 -27.79 -21.97
N CYS A 12 2.18 -26.68 -21.66
CA CYS A 12 2.57 -26.34 -20.29
C CYS A 12 1.36 -26.03 -19.41
N TYR A 13 0.33 -25.41 -19.98
CA TYR A 13 -0.86 -24.95 -19.26
C TYR A 13 -2.13 -25.74 -19.63
N ALA A 14 -1.96 -26.95 -20.15
CA ALA A 14 -3.05 -27.86 -20.45
C ALA A 14 -3.66 -28.45 -19.18
N VAL A 15 -4.46 -27.64 -18.46
CA VAL A 15 -5.19 -28.03 -17.26
C VAL A 15 -6.63 -28.37 -17.62
N TYR A 16 -7.10 -29.54 -17.15
CA TYR A 16 -8.48 -30.00 -17.31
C TYR A 16 -9.28 -29.77 -16.04
N GLY A 17 -10.57 -29.49 -16.21
CA GLY A 17 -11.52 -29.29 -15.11
C GLY A 17 -11.68 -27.82 -14.73
N MET A 18 -11.37 -26.90 -15.66
CA MET A 18 -11.59 -25.47 -15.47
C MET A 18 -13.06 -25.15 -15.17
N ASP A 19 -13.27 -24.12 -14.36
CA ASP A 19 -14.60 -23.74 -13.89
C ASP A 19 -15.49 -23.15 -14.99
N ASP A 20 -14.90 -22.69 -16.10
CA ASP A 20 -15.68 -22.18 -17.23
C ASP A 20 -16.32 -23.29 -18.09
N PRO A 21 -17.66 -23.50 -18.04
CA PRO A 21 -18.37 -24.41 -18.93
C PRO A 21 -18.40 -24.00 -20.41
N THR A 22 -17.94 -22.79 -20.79
CA THR A 22 -17.90 -22.40 -22.20
C THR A 22 -16.68 -22.97 -22.93
N THR A 23 -15.62 -23.32 -22.20
CA THR A 23 -14.48 -24.06 -22.75
C THR A 23 -14.86 -25.49 -23.17
N THR A 24 -14.48 -25.88 -24.39
CA THR A 24 -14.76 -27.22 -24.91
C THR A 24 -14.03 -28.28 -24.08
N ASN A 25 -14.79 -29.08 -23.35
CA ASN A 25 -14.29 -30.07 -22.40
C ASN A 25 -13.52 -29.47 -21.20
N HIS A 26 -13.77 -28.23 -20.76
CA HIS A 26 -13.19 -27.70 -19.52
C HIS A 26 -11.64 -27.65 -19.49
N TRP A 27 -11.00 -27.34 -20.62
CA TRP A 27 -9.55 -27.11 -20.66
C TRP A 27 -9.23 -25.63 -20.60
N ALA A 28 -8.16 -25.26 -19.90
CA ALA A 28 -7.54 -23.93 -19.93
C ALA A 28 -7.02 -23.65 -21.35
N SER A 29 -5.94 -24.36 -21.73
CA SER A 29 -5.42 -24.42 -23.10
C SER A 29 -5.24 -25.89 -23.54
N ASN A 30 -5.23 -26.15 -24.85
CA ASN A 30 -5.25 -27.49 -25.42
C ASN A 30 -4.53 -27.55 -26.78
N PRO A 31 -3.30 -28.13 -26.84
CA PRO A 31 -2.41 -28.10 -28.01
C PRO A 31 -2.89 -28.88 -29.25
N ILE A 32 -4.11 -29.41 -29.22
CA ILE A 32 -4.73 -30.16 -30.32
C ILE A 32 -6.15 -29.68 -30.67
N ASN A 33 -6.66 -28.63 -30.01
CA ASN A 33 -7.96 -28.03 -30.25
C ASN A 33 -7.85 -26.54 -30.70
N PRO A 34 -7.85 -26.23 -32.01
CA PRO A 34 -7.59 -24.87 -32.52
C PRO A 34 -8.68 -23.82 -32.25
N TRP A 35 -9.67 -24.16 -31.41
CA TRP A 35 -10.82 -23.32 -31.09
C TRP A 35 -10.77 -22.75 -29.69
N ASP A 36 -9.76 -23.10 -28.90
CA ASP A 36 -9.56 -22.59 -27.55
C ASP A 36 -8.73 -21.30 -27.50
N VAL A 37 -8.17 -20.86 -28.62
CA VAL A 37 -7.47 -19.56 -28.73
C VAL A 37 -8.29 -18.38 -28.19
N ASP A 38 -9.62 -18.46 -28.29
CA ASP A 38 -10.57 -17.44 -27.83
C ASP A 38 -11.21 -17.80 -26.47
N TYR A 39 -10.72 -18.82 -25.77
CA TYR A 39 -11.24 -19.22 -24.45
C TYR A 39 -10.52 -18.46 -23.34
N ASP A 40 -11.26 -18.19 -22.27
CA ASP A 40 -10.78 -17.63 -21.01
C ASP A 40 -11.13 -18.67 -19.94
N GLY A 41 -10.15 -19.53 -19.64
CA GLY A 41 -10.37 -20.76 -18.90
C GLY A 41 -10.60 -20.53 -17.40
N ASP A 42 -9.85 -19.60 -16.84
CA ASP A 42 -9.81 -19.22 -15.42
C ASP A 42 -10.68 -18.00 -15.08
N ARG A 43 -11.21 -17.29 -16.09
CA ARG A 43 -12.22 -16.21 -15.96
C ARG A 43 -11.70 -14.98 -15.24
N ASP A 44 -10.49 -14.61 -15.59
CA ASP A 44 -9.73 -13.50 -15.03
C ASP A 44 -9.89 -12.19 -15.84
N GLY A 45 -10.61 -12.25 -16.96
CA GLY A 45 -11.03 -11.09 -17.74
C GLY A 45 -11.85 -10.05 -16.96
N TRP A 46 -12.20 -8.95 -17.64
CA TRP A 46 -13.02 -7.90 -17.05
C TRP A 46 -14.52 -8.18 -17.22
N TYR A 47 -15.05 -8.96 -16.27
CA TYR A 47 -16.47 -9.28 -16.15
C TYR A 47 -17.23 -8.23 -15.34
N GLY A 48 -18.49 -7.99 -15.67
CA GLY A 48 -19.37 -7.11 -14.86
C GLY A 48 -19.20 -5.62 -15.11
N ARG A 49 -18.62 -5.24 -16.25
CA ARG A 49 -18.40 -3.85 -16.67
C ARG A 49 -19.64 -2.99 -16.63
N THR A 50 -19.52 -1.78 -16.11
CA THR A 50 -20.59 -0.78 -16.05
C THR A 50 -20.52 0.21 -17.22
N ALA A 51 -21.50 1.11 -17.31
CA ALA A 51 -21.53 2.14 -18.35
C ALA A 51 -20.61 3.33 -18.04
N PHE A 52 -20.07 3.41 -16.82
CA PHE A 52 -19.20 4.49 -16.37
C PHE A 52 -17.73 4.12 -16.49
N ASP A 53 -17.42 2.83 -16.49
CA ASP A 53 -16.10 2.26 -16.62
C ASP A 53 -15.34 2.82 -17.84
N ILE A 54 -14.14 3.33 -17.57
CA ILE A 54 -13.19 3.84 -18.55
C ILE A 54 -12.06 2.80 -18.69
N PRO A 55 -11.99 2.06 -19.81
CA PRO A 55 -10.88 1.14 -20.05
C PRO A 55 -9.54 1.87 -20.14
N ALA A 56 -8.49 1.21 -19.67
CA ALA A 56 -7.12 1.71 -19.76
C ALA A 56 -6.64 1.84 -21.22
N GLU A 57 -5.57 2.61 -21.42
CA GLU A 57 -4.87 2.63 -22.71
C GLU A 57 -4.37 1.22 -23.04
N GLN A 58 -4.65 0.74 -24.25
CA GLN A 58 -4.30 -0.64 -24.64
C GLN A 58 -2.95 -0.65 -25.34
N GLY A 59 -2.10 -1.61 -25.03
CA GLY A 59 -0.74 -1.69 -25.56
C GLY A 59 -0.07 -3.01 -25.29
N THR A 60 1.26 -3.00 -25.31
CA THR A 60 2.08 -4.15 -24.95
C THR A 60 3.19 -3.71 -24.01
N TRP A 61 3.44 -4.51 -22.99
CA TRP A 61 4.58 -4.35 -22.09
C TRP A 61 5.80 -5.11 -22.60
N SER A 62 6.98 -4.57 -22.32
CA SER A 62 8.27 -5.21 -22.59
C SER A 62 9.18 -5.01 -21.38
N GLY A 63 8.97 -5.84 -20.36
CA GLY A 63 9.32 -5.46 -18.99
C GLY A 63 8.53 -4.20 -18.61
N ARG A 64 9.13 -3.33 -17.81
CA ARG A 64 8.53 -2.09 -17.27
C ARG A 64 8.43 -0.92 -18.26
N VAL A 65 8.22 -1.23 -19.54
CA VAL A 65 8.09 -0.22 -20.62
C VAL A 65 6.85 -0.49 -21.45
N PHE A 66 5.87 0.40 -21.34
CA PHE A 66 4.63 0.33 -22.10
C PHE A 66 4.79 0.88 -23.51
N THR A 67 4.25 0.17 -24.50
CA THR A 67 4.10 0.66 -25.87
C THR A 67 2.62 0.72 -26.23
N PRO A 68 2.03 1.93 -26.35
CA PRO A 68 0.64 2.08 -26.72
C PRO A 68 0.30 1.50 -28.10
N SER A 69 -0.89 0.90 -28.19
CA SER A 69 -1.49 0.43 -29.44
C SER A 69 -2.62 1.36 -29.89
N PRO A 70 -2.97 1.38 -31.19
CA PRO A 70 -4.14 2.12 -31.67
C PRO A 70 -5.48 1.42 -31.32
N ASN A 71 -5.45 0.25 -30.69
CA ASN A 71 -6.67 -0.45 -30.30
C ASN A 71 -7.32 0.28 -29.12
N VAL A 72 -8.64 0.35 -29.13
CA VAL A 72 -9.40 1.01 -28.06
C VAL A 72 -10.56 0.12 -27.69
N ILE A 73 -10.59 -0.29 -26.43
CA ILE A 73 -11.77 -0.91 -25.82
C ILE A 73 -12.79 0.20 -25.60
N GLN A 74 -13.99 0.02 -26.13
CA GLN A 74 -15.05 1.01 -25.93
C GLN A 74 -15.61 0.90 -24.52
N SER A 75 -15.77 2.03 -23.83
CA SER A 75 -16.55 2.10 -22.58
C SER A 75 -17.97 1.56 -22.79
N GLY A 76 -18.50 0.89 -21.77
CA GLY A 76 -19.85 0.37 -21.79
C GLY A 76 -19.97 -1.05 -21.24
N LEU A 77 -21.22 -1.50 -21.15
CA LEU A 77 -21.58 -2.82 -20.63
C LEU A 77 -21.05 -3.95 -21.53
N GLY A 78 -20.66 -5.05 -20.89
CA GLY A 78 -20.34 -6.30 -21.55
C GLY A 78 -19.02 -6.86 -21.05
N ASP A 79 -18.96 -8.18 -20.93
CA ASP A 79 -17.78 -8.88 -20.43
C ASP A 79 -16.66 -8.87 -21.47
N LEU A 80 -15.42 -8.74 -20.98
CA LEU A 80 -14.20 -8.85 -21.77
C LEU A 80 -13.43 -10.08 -21.28
N PRO A 81 -13.60 -11.25 -21.91
CA PRO A 81 -12.78 -12.41 -21.58
C PRO A 81 -11.32 -12.12 -21.93
N PHE A 82 -10.41 -12.55 -21.06
CA PHE A 82 -8.97 -12.51 -21.32
C PHE A 82 -8.57 -13.86 -21.91
N THR A 83 -8.50 -13.89 -23.23
CA THR A 83 -8.41 -15.16 -23.95
C THR A 83 -7.00 -15.74 -23.92
N ASN A 84 -6.85 -17.05 -24.14
CA ASN A 84 -5.57 -17.73 -24.32
C ASN A 84 -4.59 -16.99 -25.26
N TRP A 85 -5.09 -16.34 -26.33
CA TRP A 85 -4.26 -15.49 -27.19
C TRP A 85 -3.69 -14.27 -26.46
N MET A 86 -4.53 -13.56 -25.71
CA MET A 86 -4.16 -12.38 -24.94
C MET A 86 -3.19 -12.75 -23.83
N GLU A 87 -3.39 -13.90 -23.20
CA GLU A 87 -2.49 -14.40 -22.18
C GLU A 87 -1.11 -14.72 -22.74
N TRP A 88 -1.08 -15.39 -23.89
CA TRP A 88 0.17 -15.65 -24.60
C TRP A 88 0.88 -14.35 -24.99
N ASP A 89 0.16 -13.33 -25.46
CA ASP A 89 0.71 -12.02 -25.82
C ASP A 89 1.23 -11.23 -24.60
N ASN A 90 0.59 -11.38 -23.43
CA ASN A 90 0.98 -10.71 -22.17
C ASN A 90 1.88 -11.56 -21.26
N GLN A 91 2.28 -12.76 -21.70
CA GLN A 91 3.13 -13.69 -20.95
C GLN A 91 2.49 -14.21 -19.65
N THR A 92 1.17 -14.33 -19.63
CA THR A 92 0.37 -14.81 -18.50
C THR A 92 -0.07 -16.27 -18.67
N ARG A 93 -0.90 -16.78 -17.75
CA ARG A 93 -1.21 -18.20 -17.61
C ARG A 93 -2.72 -18.52 -17.73
N PRO A 94 -3.15 -19.33 -18.71
CA PRO A 94 -4.57 -19.69 -18.97
C PRO A 94 -5.23 -20.54 -17.90
N ASP A 95 -4.44 -20.94 -16.90
CA ASP A 95 -4.84 -21.82 -15.81
C ASP A 95 -4.83 -21.11 -14.45
N MET A 96 -4.52 -19.81 -14.40
CA MET A 96 -4.32 -19.05 -13.18
C MET A 96 -4.60 -17.56 -13.40
N ASN A 97 -5.60 -17.05 -12.69
CA ASN A 97 -6.16 -15.71 -12.87
C ASN A 97 -5.29 -14.53 -12.40
N ASP A 98 -4.06 -14.79 -11.98
CA ASP A 98 -3.13 -13.87 -11.30
C ASP A 98 -1.73 -14.47 -11.44
N THR A 99 -1.04 -14.12 -12.54
CA THR A 99 0.18 -14.78 -12.99
C THR A 99 1.38 -14.41 -12.14
N ASP A 100 1.55 -13.14 -11.81
CA ASP A 100 2.65 -12.62 -11.00
C ASP A 100 2.36 -12.65 -9.50
N GLY A 101 1.11 -12.92 -9.13
CA GLY A 101 0.71 -13.30 -7.78
C GLY A 101 0.50 -12.11 -6.85
N ASP A 102 0.09 -10.96 -7.40
CA ASP A 102 -0.04 -9.71 -6.66
C ASP A 102 -1.48 -9.33 -6.31
N SER A 103 -2.48 -10.13 -6.71
CA SER A 103 -3.85 -10.04 -6.17
C SER A 103 -3.92 -10.53 -4.71
N ILE A 104 -3.12 -9.96 -3.80
CA ILE A 104 -2.98 -10.36 -2.40
C ILE A 104 -3.76 -9.48 -1.42
N SER A 105 -4.21 -8.30 -1.88
CA SER A 105 -4.94 -7.36 -1.05
C SER A 105 -6.32 -7.89 -0.62
N TYR A 106 -6.88 -7.32 0.45
CA TYR A 106 -8.18 -7.67 1.01
C TYR A 106 -9.09 -6.45 1.09
N THR A 107 -10.39 -6.68 0.89
CA THR A 107 -11.43 -5.69 1.16
C THR A 107 -12.12 -5.98 2.49
N THR A 108 -12.06 -5.03 3.41
CA THR A 108 -12.74 -5.12 4.71
C THR A 108 -14.05 -4.33 4.71
N THR A 109 -15.16 -4.99 5.06
CA THR A 109 -16.45 -4.32 5.26
C THR A 109 -16.74 -4.12 6.74
N VAL A 110 -16.91 -2.86 7.15
CA VAL A 110 -17.22 -2.48 8.54
C VAL A 110 -18.64 -1.92 8.64
N VAL A 111 -19.42 -2.39 9.62
CA VAL A 111 -20.78 -1.91 9.89
C VAL A 111 -20.94 -1.60 11.37
N ASN A 112 -21.20 -0.33 11.70
CA ASN A 112 -21.29 0.19 13.07
C ASN A 112 -20.04 -0.10 13.92
N GLY A 113 -18.85 0.03 13.32
CA GLY A 113 -17.56 -0.17 14.01
C GLY A 113 -17.18 -1.63 14.25
N ALA A 114 -17.86 -2.60 13.60
CA ALA A 114 -17.48 -4.01 13.64
C ALA A 114 -17.25 -4.55 12.23
N VAL A 115 -16.20 -5.34 12.05
CA VAL A 115 -15.94 -6.05 10.78
C VAL A 115 -17.03 -7.11 10.58
N VAL A 116 -17.60 -7.16 9.37
CA VAL A 116 -18.63 -8.14 8.99
C VAL A 116 -18.20 -9.04 7.84
N ALA A 117 -17.19 -8.62 7.08
CA ALA A 117 -16.59 -9.38 5.99
C ALA A 117 -15.16 -8.87 5.77
N HIS A 118 -14.28 -9.79 5.40
CA HIS A 118 -12.89 -9.53 5.05
C HIS A 118 -12.52 -10.59 4.02
N ASP A 119 -12.54 -10.20 2.75
CA ASP A 119 -12.45 -11.11 1.62
C ASP A 119 -11.30 -10.66 0.71
N ARG A 120 -10.55 -11.63 0.19
CA ARG A 120 -9.45 -11.37 -0.74
C ARG A 120 -9.97 -10.67 -1.99
N ASP A 121 -9.31 -9.59 -2.39
CA ASP A 121 -9.59 -8.84 -3.59
C ASP A 121 -8.82 -9.44 -4.77
N TYR A 122 -9.54 -9.80 -5.83
CA TYR A 122 -9.00 -10.32 -7.09
C TYR A 122 -9.12 -9.27 -8.20
N ASN A 123 -9.03 -7.99 -7.84
CA ASN A 123 -9.15 -6.91 -8.81
C ASN A 123 -7.90 -6.77 -9.67
N LEU A 124 -6.72 -7.19 -9.23
CA LEU A 124 -5.51 -7.29 -10.07
C LEU A 124 -5.40 -8.68 -10.74
N SER A 125 -6.49 -9.14 -11.35
CA SER A 125 -6.42 -10.34 -12.19
C SER A 125 -5.82 -9.98 -13.56
N ASP A 126 -5.13 -10.91 -14.22
CA ASP A 126 -4.34 -10.59 -15.42
C ASP A 126 -5.15 -9.79 -16.46
N GLY A 127 -6.37 -10.25 -16.75
CA GLY A 127 -7.26 -9.55 -17.66
C GLY A 127 -7.74 -8.16 -17.18
N ARG A 128 -7.96 -7.96 -15.87
CA ARG A 128 -8.35 -6.66 -15.32
C ARG A 128 -7.19 -5.68 -15.31
N GLU A 129 -6.00 -6.12 -14.99
CA GLU A 129 -4.78 -5.32 -15.07
C GLU A 129 -4.62 -4.74 -16.47
N VAL A 130 -4.77 -5.56 -17.51
CA VAL A 130 -4.67 -5.10 -18.91
C VAL A 130 -5.83 -4.20 -19.32
N PHE A 131 -7.07 -4.56 -18.97
CA PHE A 131 -8.25 -3.86 -19.51
C PHE A 131 -8.69 -2.64 -18.71
N LYS A 132 -8.54 -2.66 -17.39
CA LYS A 132 -9.06 -1.65 -16.46
C LYS A 132 -7.96 -0.75 -15.91
N TYR A 133 -6.85 -1.32 -15.45
CA TYR A 133 -5.81 -0.57 -14.74
C TYR A 133 -4.69 -0.08 -15.67
N GLY A 134 -4.41 -0.79 -16.75
CA GLY A 134 -3.36 -0.44 -17.71
C GLY A 134 -1.97 -0.87 -17.27
N ILE A 135 -1.86 -1.84 -16.36
CA ILE A 135 -0.61 -2.31 -15.74
C ILE A 135 -0.16 -3.64 -16.36
N ASN A 136 1.02 -4.15 -15.98
CA ASN A 136 1.62 -5.34 -16.58
C ASN A 136 1.32 -6.60 -15.75
N PRO A 137 0.45 -7.52 -16.21
CA PRO A 137 -0.02 -8.69 -15.43
C PRO A 137 1.03 -9.81 -15.23
N SER A 138 2.30 -9.49 -15.43
CA SER A 138 3.41 -10.43 -15.31
C SER A 138 4.59 -9.84 -14.53
N ASP A 139 4.37 -8.70 -13.87
CA ASP A 139 5.34 -7.94 -13.08
C ASP A 139 4.62 -7.19 -11.97
N ASN A 140 4.74 -7.69 -10.73
CA ASN A 140 4.08 -7.18 -9.51
C ASN A 140 4.59 -5.83 -8.98
N ASP A 141 5.24 -5.06 -9.85
CA ASP A 141 5.85 -3.73 -9.67
C ASP A 141 6.07 -3.20 -11.10
N THR A 142 4.97 -2.84 -11.76
CA THR A 142 4.84 -2.64 -13.20
C THR A 142 5.80 -1.57 -13.72
N ASP A 143 6.03 -0.50 -12.96
CA ASP A 143 6.89 0.60 -13.36
C ASP A 143 8.29 0.58 -12.74
N GLY A 144 8.47 -0.18 -11.66
CA GLY A 144 9.74 -0.48 -11.06
C GLY A 144 10.26 0.52 -10.06
N ASP A 145 9.37 1.31 -9.49
CA ASP A 145 9.67 2.21 -8.41
C ASP A 145 9.73 1.52 -7.03
N MET A 146 9.69 0.19 -6.98
CA MET A 146 9.76 -0.60 -5.75
C MET A 146 8.59 -0.37 -4.77
N ILE A 147 7.47 0.17 -5.24
CA ILE A 147 6.18 0.07 -4.59
C ILE A 147 5.37 -0.95 -5.40
N PRO A 148 4.77 -1.98 -4.78
CA PRO A 148 4.08 -3.01 -5.55
C PRO A 148 2.68 -2.55 -6.00
N ASP A 149 2.27 -2.99 -7.19
CA ASP A 149 1.00 -2.62 -7.83
C ASP A 149 -0.21 -2.79 -6.91
N TRP A 150 -0.22 -3.85 -6.11
CA TRP A 150 -1.31 -4.13 -5.18
C TRP A 150 -1.48 -3.07 -4.09
N TYR A 151 -0.37 -2.48 -3.62
CA TYR A 151 -0.40 -1.44 -2.59
C TYR A 151 -0.91 -0.14 -3.18
N GLU A 152 -0.39 0.24 -4.35
CA GLU A 152 -0.83 1.41 -5.10
C GLU A 152 -2.30 1.33 -5.50
N TYR A 153 -2.75 0.14 -5.94
CA TYR A 153 -4.16 -0.13 -6.17
C TYR A 153 -5.00 0.05 -4.91
N ALA A 154 -4.59 -0.54 -3.78
CA ALA A 154 -5.32 -0.42 -2.52
C ALA A 154 -5.38 1.04 -2.02
N LYS A 155 -4.32 1.82 -2.21
CA LYS A 155 -4.21 3.21 -1.73
C LYS A 155 -4.84 4.25 -2.66
N ALA A 156 -4.63 4.15 -3.97
CA ALA A 156 -4.85 5.25 -4.89
C ALA A 156 -5.95 5.02 -5.94
N TRP A 157 -6.39 3.77 -6.16
CA TRP A 157 -7.42 3.51 -7.16
C TRP A 157 -8.74 4.23 -6.83
N ASN A 158 -9.18 5.07 -7.75
CA ASN A 158 -10.39 5.87 -7.63
C ASN A 158 -11.46 5.40 -8.62
N GLU A 159 -12.36 4.55 -8.14
CA GLU A 159 -13.47 4.00 -8.93
C GLU A 159 -14.42 5.09 -9.49
N SER A 160 -14.40 6.34 -8.98
CA SER A 160 -15.27 7.41 -9.50
C SER A 160 -14.81 8.00 -10.83
N ASN A 161 -13.52 7.88 -11.14
CA ASN A 161 -12.91 8.42 -12.36
C ASN A 161 -12.02 7.40 -13.09
N ASP A 162 -11.95 6.16 -12.61
CA ASP A 162 -11.15 5.04 -13.13
C ASP A 162 -9.69 5.45 -13.37
N ASN A 163 -9.05 6.00 -12.34
CA ASN A 163 -7.61 6.27 -12.35
C ASN A 163 -7.04 6.23 -10.93
N PHE A 164 -5.73 6.38 -10.82
CA PHE A 164 -4.98 6.33 -9.56
C PHE A 164 -4.78 7.72 -8.92
N SER A 165 -5.68 8.68 -9.17
CA SER A 165 -5.54 10.04 -8.64
C SER A 165 -6.79 10.56 -7.94
N SER A 166 -6.58 11.17 -6.78
CA SER A 166 -7.63 11.78 -5.96
C SER A 166 -7.25 13.19 -5.49
N PHE A 167 -8.24 14.09 -5.45
CA PHE A 167 -8.06 15.44 -4.91
C PHE A 167 -8.49 15.48 -3.44
N LEU A 168 -7.52 15.39 -2.54
CA LEU A 168 -7.71 15.15 -1.12
C LEU A 168 -7.27 16.36 -0.28
N ARG A 169 -7.83 16.53 0.92
CA ARG A 169 -7.44 17.58 1.86
C ARG A 169 -6.50 17.02 2.93
N ILE A 170 -5.26 16.82 2.53
CA ILE A 170 -4.24 16.09 3.29
C ILE A 170 -2.96 16.91 3.51
N GLN A 171 -2.70 17.92 2.67
CA GLN A 171 -1.46 18.69 2.71
C GLN A 171 -1.33 19.56 3.96
N VAL A 172 -0.32 19.30 4.78
CA VAL A 172 0.01 20.01 6.02
C VAL A 172 0.44 21.44 5.72
N VAL A 173 -0.23 22.39 6.37
CA VAL A 173 0.20 23.80 6.39
C VAL A 173 1.13 24.02 7.58
N TRP A 174 2.43 24.03 7.30
CA TRP A 174 3.46 24.35 8.28
C TRP A 174 3.44 25.83 8.67
N ILE A 175 3.70 26.11 9.95
CA ILE A 175 3.76 27.48 10.47
C ILE A 175 5.16 27.84 11.00
N ASP A 176 5.51 29.13 10.93
CA ASP A 176 6.64 29.68 11.68
C ASP A 176 6.34 29.60 13.18
N ALA A 177 7.17 28.86 13.92
CA ALA A 177 7.03 28.65 15.36
C ALA A 177 6.95 29.97 16.17
N ALA A 178 7.60 31.04 15.70
CA ALA A 178 7.67 32.31 16.41
C ALA A 178 6.43 33.19 16.22
N THR A 179 5.80 33.11 15.03
CA THR A 179 4.74 34.05 14.65
C THR A 179 3.37 33.40 14.45
N GLY A 180 3.34 32.08 14.20
CA GLY A 180 2.15 31.36 13.76
C GLY A 180 1.72 31.70 12.34
N GLY A 181 2.55 32.40 11.57
CA GLY A 181 2.34 32.65 10.13
C GLY A 181 2.83 31.49 9.28
N GLU A 182 2.71 31.60 7.95
CA GLU A 182 3.17 30.56 7.02
C GLU A 182 4.67 30.26 7.20
N CYS A 183 5.01 28.97 7.23
CA CYS A 183 6.40 28.52 7.10
C CYS A 183 6.87 28.74 5.66
N ASP A 184 8.05 29.33 5.51
CA ASP A 184 8.72 29.50 4.22
C ASP A 184 10.25 29.47 4.38
N THR A 185 10.96 29.66 3.27
CA THR A 185 12.43 29.59 3.25
C THR A 185 13.13 30.70 4.05
N ASP A 186 12.44 31.78 4.41
CA ASP A 186 12.97 32.90 5.21
C ASP A 186 12.68 32.74 6.72
N THR A 187 11.97 31.68 7.12
CA THR A 187 11.70 31.37 8.52
C THR A 187 12.93 30.77 9.23
N ASN A 188 12.87 30.68 10.57
CA ASN A 188 13.96 30.11 11.38
C ASN A 188 13.59 28.78 12.05
N SER A 189 12.32 28.39 12.00
CA SER A 189 11.79 27.16 12.59
C SER A 189 10.36 26.99 12.10
N CYS A 190 10.03 25.79 11.65
CA CYS A 190 8.70 25.42 11.22
C CYS A 190 8.13 24.31 12.10
N LEU A 191 6.81 24.33 12.28
CA LEU A 191 6.08 23.33 13.05
C LEU A 191 4.88 22.83 12.24
N PRO A 192 4.57 21.52 12.30
CA PRO A 192 3.40 20.93 11.66
C PRO A 192 2.16 21.12 12.55
N LEU A 193 1.91 22.36 12.99
CA LEU A 193 0.82 22.70 13.90
C LEU A 193 0.12 23.96 13.42
N SER A 194 -1.04 24.27 13.99
CA SER A 194 -1.67 25.58 13.85
C SER A 194 -1.58 26.36 15.16
N GLN A 195 -1.50 27.69 15.07
CA GLN A 195 -1.39 28.57 16.24
C GLN A 195 -2.38 29.73 16.17
N GLN A 196 -3.13 29.94 17.26
CA GLN A 196 -4.03 31.09 17.41
C GLN A 196 -3.27 32.40 17.79
N GLY A 197 -2.29 32.78 16.96
CA GLY A 197 -1.38 33.91 17.18
C GLY A 197 -0.34 33.66 18.28
N ALA A 198 0.61 34.59 18.44
CA ALA A 198 1.76 34.41 19.35
C ALA A 198 1.34 34.06 20.80
N GLY A 199 1.63 32.82 21.22
CA GLY A 199 1.29 32.29 22.56
C GLY A 199 -0.15 31.80 22.72
N GLY A 200 -0.89 31.61 21.62
CA GLY A 200 -2.19 30.96 21.59
C GLY A 200 -2.11 29.43 21.71
N THR A 201 -3.26 28.78 21.65
CA THR A 201 -3.36 27.31 21.60
C THR A 201 -2.64 26.78 20.37
N LEU A 202 -1.85 25.71 20.57
CA LEU A 202 -1.26 24.91 19.50
C LEU A 202 -2.23 23.78 19.18
N SER A 203 -2.82 23.79 18.00
CA SER A 203 -3.77 22.77 17.55
C SER A 203 -3.14 21.95 16.41
N ARG A 204 -3.78 20.84 16.01
CA ARG A 204 -3.44 20.12 14.77
C ARG A 204 -3.26 21.08 13.59
N PRO A 205 -2.42 20.75 12.60
CA PRO A 205 -2.19 21.61 11.45
C PRO A 205 -3.48 21.86 10.67
N ASP A 206 -3.56 23.03 10.04
CA ASP A 206 -4.56 23.23 9.00
C ASP A 206 -4.14 22.41 7.77
N LEU A 207 -5.10 21.76 7.10
CA LEU A 207 -4.84 20.97 5.90
C LEU A 207 -5.40 21.65 4.64
N THR A 208 -4.62 21.66 3.56
CA THR A 208 -5.02 22.14 2.24
C THR A 208 -5.27 21.01 1.26
N PHE A 209 -6.00 21.32 0.18
CA PHE A 209 -6.27 20.34 -0.87
C PHE A 209 -5.09 20.21 -1.83
N THR A 210 -4.73 18.96 -2.15
CA THR A 210 -3.67 18.58 -3.09
C THR A 210 -4.13 17.38 -3.92
N TRP A 211 -3.38 17.06 -4.98
CA TRP A 211 -3.55 15.80 -5.69
C TRP A 211 -2.64 14.74 -5.08
N PHE A 212 -3.25 13.60 -4.72
CA PHE A 212 -2.57 12.36 -4.36
C PHE A 212 -2.62 11.42 -5.56
N THR A 213 -1.50 10.77 -5.88
CA THR A 213 -1.40 9.80 -6.97
C THR A 213 -0.36 8.73 -6.63
N MET A 214 -0.70 7.46 -6.94
CA MET A 214 0.17 6.28 -6.94
C MET A 214 -0.33 5.35 -8.05
N ASP A 215 0.16 5.58 -9.26
CA ASP A 215 -0.19 4.88 -10.49
C ASP A 215 0.89 3.84 -10.77
N PRO A 216 0.58 2.52 -10.74
CA PRO A 216 1.60 1.47 -10.92
C PRO A 216 2.33 1.48 -12.28
N ALA A 217 1.91 2.34 -13.20
CA ALA A 217 2.55 2.56 -14.48
C ALA A 217 3.40 3.86 -14.56
N ASP A 218 3.49 4.68 -13.50
CA ASP A 218 4.26 5.94 -13.43
C ASP A 218 5.27 5.97 -12.26
N PRO A 219 6.55 5.60 -12.51
CA PRO A 219 7.54 5.37 -11.44
C PRO A 219 8.04 6.67 -10.78
N LEU A 220 7.51 7.82 -11.21
CA LEU A 220 7.85 9.11 -10.66
C LEU A 220 7.07 9.41 -9.39
N ASP A 221 5.88 8.83 -9.22
CA ASP A 221 5.02 9.18 -8.10
C ASP A 221 5.43 8.57 -6.76
N ALA A 222 6.25 7.51 -6.73
CA ALA A 222 7.03 7.11 -5.55
C ALA A 222 7.81 8.25 -4.87
N ASN A 223 8.19 9.28 -5.64
CA ASN A 223 8.96 10.43 -5.15
C ASN A 223 8.09 11.64 -4.77
N LEU A 224 6.76 11.52 -4.86
CA LEU A 224 5.85 12.56 -4.40
C LEU A 224 5.67 12.47 -2.89
N ASP A 225 5.39 13.62 -2.31
CA ASP A 225 5.03 13.81 -0.90
C ASP A 225 3.83 14.77 -0.91
N PRO A 226 2.61 14.25 -1.14
CA PRO A 226 1.44 15.09 -1.32
C PRO A 226 0.97 15.75 -0.02
N ASP A 227 1.00 15.01 1.09
CA ASP A 227 0.51 15.48 2.38
C ASP A 227 1.54 16.35 3.14
N GLN A 228 2.78 16.42 2.69
CA GLN A 228 3.82 17.31 3.21
C GLN A 228 4.13 17.09 4.70
N ASP A 229 4.32 15.84 5.09
CA ASP A 229 4.59 15.42 6.46
C ASP A 229 6.09 15.11 6.74
N GLY A 230 6.97 15.52 5.84
CA GLY A 230 8.42 15.45 6.01
C GLY A 230 8.98 16.49 7.00
N ASN A 231 10.14 17.05 6.68
CA ASN A 231 10.87 17.95 7.56
C ASN A 231 11.12 19.33 6.93
N TRP A 232 11.31 20.35 7.78
CA TRP A 232 11.90 21.62 7.39
C TRP A 232 13.26 21.79 8.07
N ASP A 233 14.35 21.54 7.35
CA ASP A 233 15.71 21.83 7.84
C ASP A 233 15.95 23.35 7.87
N CYS A 234 15.83 23.90 9.08
CA CYS A 234 16.09 25.31 9.39
C CYS A 234 17.47 25.55 10.03
N THR A 235 18.38 24.56 10.04
CA THR A 235 19.72 24.70 10.67
C THR A 235 20.65 25.63 9.90
N GLY A 236 20.34 25.87 8.61
CA GLY A 236 21.09 26.71 7.69
C GLY A 236 20.72 28.20 7.72
N ALA A 237 20.98 28.87 6.59
CA ALA A 237 20.53 30.25 6.37
C ALA A 237 19.15 30.22 5.69
N GLY A 238 18.12 29.98 6.49
CA GLY A 238 16.75 29.75 6.02
C GLY A 238 16.32 28.29 6.20
N CYS A 239 15.06 28.00 5.88
CA CYS A 239 14.49 26.66 5.95
C CYS A 239 14.39 26.02 4.55
N VAL A 240 14.63 24.73 4.46
CA VAL A 240 14.43 23.92 3.24
C VAL A 240 13.56 22.72 3.59
N TYR A 241 12.53 22.49 2.79
CA TYR A 241 11.68 21.31 2.94
C TYR A 241 12.40 20.06 2.44
N GLU A 242 12.37 19.02 3.26
CA GLU A 242 12.86 17.67 3.00
C GLU A 242 11.64 16.74 2.94
N PRO A 243 11.30 16.19 1.77
CA PRO A 243 10.09 15.40 1.62
C PRO A 243 10.19 14.05 2.32
N TYR A 244 9.05 13.52 2.72
CA TYR A 244 8.84 12.12 3.09
C TYR A 244 7.97 11.49 2.00
N THR A 245 8.60 10.80 1.05
CA THR A 245 7.89 10.42 -0.17
C THR A 245 7.04 9.16 0.01
N ASN A 246 6.08 8.92 -0.88
CA ASN A 246 5.27 7.70 -0.94
C ASN A 246 6.13 6.41 -0.77
N PHE A 247 7.30 6.36 -1.41
CA PHE A 247 8.28 5.27 -1.24
C PHE A 247 8.79 5.16 0.20
N GLN A 248 9.21 6.28 0.80
CA GLN A 248 9.74 6.31 2.15
C GLN A 248 8.69 5.92 3.20
N GLU A 249 7.44 6.26 2.95
CA GLU A 249 6.29 5.91 3.78
C GLU A 249 5.99 4.41 3.74
N PHE A 250 5.91 3.81 2.55
CA PHE A 250 5.72 2.36 2.38
C PHE A 250 6.81 1.53 3.07
N TYR A 251 8.03 2.05 3.18
CA TYR A 251 9.13 1.37 3.87
C TYR A 251 9.39 1.86 5.30
N ALA A 252 8.67 2.87 5.78
CA ALA A 252 8.94 3.57 7.03
C ALA A 252 10.44 3.89 7.23
N ILE A 253 11.03 4.63 6.26
CA ILE A 253 12.48 4.91 6.19
C ILE A 253 12.81 6.37 5.87
N THR A 254 13.74 6.97 6.60
CA THR A 254 14.29 8.31 6.28
C THR A 254 15.76 8.31 5.89
N ASP A 255 16.44 7.18 6.08
CA ASP A 255 17.86 7.02 5.74
C ASP A 255 18.10 7.27 4.26
N SER A 256 18.87 8.33 3.96
CA SER A 256 19.22 8.74 2.61
C SER A 256 19.94 7.66 1.78
N ASP A 257 20.59 6.68 2.42
CA ASP A 257 21.21 5.55 1.71
C ASP A 257 20.15 4.58 1.11
N TYR A 258 18.90 4.69 1.55
CA TYR A 258 17.78 3.84 1.14
C TYR A 258 16.50 4.60 0.74
N ALA A 259 16.44 5.92 0.85
CA ALA A 259 15.25 6.76 0.63
C ALA A 259 14.71 6.84 -0.81
N SER A 260 15.18 5.98 -1.73
CA SER A 260 14.62 5.89 -3.09
C SER A 260 15.00 4.57 -3.74
N PRO A 261 14.29 4.16 -4.82
CA PRO A 261 14.57 2.90 -5.51
C PRO A 261 15.99 2.83 -6.08
N ASN A 262 16.51 3.98 -6.55
CA ASN A 262 17.88 4.08 -7.02
C ASN A 262 18.90 3.99 -5.88
N ALA A 263 18.60 4.58 -4.72
CA ALA A 263 19.46 4.49 -3.55
C ALA A 263 19.58 3.03 -3.08
N VAL A 264 18.45 2.34 -2.94
CA VAL A 264 18.41 0.91 -2.58
C VAL A 264 19.25 0.06 -3.53
N ARG A 265 19.00 0.14 -4.84
CA ARG A 265 19.72 -0.68 -5.85
C ARG A 265 21.23 -0.36 -5.90
N LEU A 266 21.64 0.86 -5.53
CA LEU A 266 23.05 1.28 -5.49
C LEU A 266 23.73 1.03 -4.14
N SER A 267 22.98 0.82 -3.06
CA SER A 267 23.50 0.57 -1.71
C SER A 267 24.37 -0.70 -1.63
N GLY A 268 24.08 -1.69 -2.48
CA GLY A 268 24.68 -3.02 -2.41
C GLY A 268 24.18 -3.84 -1.23
N LEU A 269 23.01 -3.49 -0.67
CA LEU A 269 22.31 -4.28 0.34
C LEU A 269 22.11 -5.72 -0.15
N ILE A 270 22.31 -6.69 0.74
CA ILE A 270 22.22 -8.11 0.44
C ILE A 270 21.11 -8.73 1.27
N TYR A 271 20.19 -9.41 0.62
CA TYR A 271 19.15 -10.23 1.25
C TYR A 271 19.23 -11.66 0.71
N ASP A 272 19.23 -12.64 1.61
CA ASP A 272 19.41 -14.08 1.31
C ASP A 272 20.56 -14.41 0.33
N GLY A 273 21.67 -13.67 0.44
CA GLY A 273 22.87 -13.88 -0.36
C GLY A 273 22.86 -13.25 -1.76
N GLU A 274 21.76 -12.60 -2.16
CA GLU A 274 21.62 -11.86 -3.41
C GLU A 274 21.55 -10.35 -3.16
N ILE A 275 21.90 -9.55 -4.16
CA ILE A 275 21.76 -8.09 -4.09
C ILE A 275 20.26 -7.75 -4.17
N VAL A 276 19.83 -6.81 -3.32
CA VAL A 276 18.46 -6.28 -3.34
C VAL A 276 18.22 -5.47 -4.61
N LEU A 277 17.26 -5.92 -5.43
CA LEU A 277 16.86 -5.30 -6.69
C LEU A 277 15.35 -5.08 -6.81
N GLU A 278 14.56 -5.84 -6.05
CA GLU A 278 13.09 -5.81 -6.04
C GLU A 278 12.54 -5.35 -4.69
N TRP A 279 11.31 -4.84 -4.69
CA TRP A 279 10.62 -4.31 -3.51
C TRP A 279 10.55 -5.32 -2.35
N TRP A 280 10.16 -6.56 -2.64
CA TRP A 280 9.96 -7.59 -1.62
C TRP A 280 11.27 -7.99 -0.93
N GLN A 281 12.39 -7.93 -1.64
CA GLN A 281 13.72 -8.16 -1.06
C GLN A 281 14.09 -7.03 -0.11
N PHE A 282 13.78 -5.79 -0.50
CA PHE A 282 14.06 -4.62 0.31
C PHE A 282 13.19 -4.60 1.57
N ARG A 283 11.86 -4.80 1.42
CA ARG A 283 10.91 -4.92 2.53
C ARG A 283 11.35 -5.99 3.52
N ALA A 284 11.67 -7.19 3.03
CA ALA A 284 12.10 -8.28 3.89
C ALA A 284 13.44 -8.00 4.60
N ALA A 285 14.37 -7.30 3.95
CA ALA A 285 15.63 -6.88 4.55
C ALA A 285 15.44 -5.82 5.66
N MET A 286 14.57 -4.84 5.43
CA MET A 286 14.28 -3.77 6.40
C MET A 286 13.54 -4.30 7.63
N LEU A 287 12.52 -5.13 7.41
CA LEU A 287 11.72 -5.71 8.49
C LEU A 287 12.40 -6.91 9.17
N GLY A 288 13.55 -7.34 8.67
CA GLY A 288 14.30 -8.48 9.19
C GLY A 288 13.50 -9.78 9.21
N LEU A 289 12.64 -9.98 8.20
CA LEU A 289 11.72 -11.13 8.12
C LEU A 289 12.49 -12.45 8.09
N ASP A 290 11.97 -13.45 8.80
CA ASP A 290 12.50 -14.82 8.79
C ASP A 290 11.81 -15.70 7.73
N GLU A 291 12.14 -16.99 7.68
CA GLU A 291 11.55 -17.95 6.72
C GLU A 291 10.01 -18.09 6.82
N ASN A 292 9.40 -17.58 7.89
CA ASN A 292 7.96 -17.59 8.14
C ASN A 292 7.34 -16.18 8.08
N GLY A 293 8.10 -15.17 7.65
CA GLY A 293 7.64 -13.78 7.65
C GLY A 293 7.52 -13.16 9.05
N ALA A 294 8.04 -13.82 10.09
CA ALA A 294 7.86 -13.39 11.47
C ALA A 294 9.19 -13.02 12.11
N SER A 295 9.37 -11.76 12.51
CA SER A 295 10.60 -11.31 13.18
C SER A 295 10.30 -10.50 14.41
N THR A 296 11.07 -10.73 15.48
CA THR A 296 11.00 -9.86 16.66
C THR A 296 11.55 -8.47 16.37
N GLU A 297 12.33 -8.31 15.29
CA GLU A 297 12.89 -7.04 14.85
C GLU A 297 12.02 -6.31 13.82
N ASN A 298 10.89 -6.90 13.42
CA ASN A 298 9.97 -6.29 12.47
C ASN A 298 9.42 -4.98 13.06
N TYR A 299 9.77 -3.87 12.41
CA TYR A 299 9.38 -2.52 12.81
C TYR A 299 7.87 -2.27 12.62
N LEU A 300 7.29 -2.87 11.59
CA LEU A 300 5.90 -2.69 11.18
C LEU A 300 4.97 -3.80 11.68
N LYS A 301 5.42 -4.69 12.57
CA LYS A 301 4.53 -5.73 13.11
C LYS A 301 3.39 -5.10 13.92
N MET A 302 2.22 -5.71 13.86
CA MET A 302 1.04 -5.12 14.48
C MET A 302 0.72 -5.66 15.87
N ASP A 303 0.80 -6.98 16.12
CA ASP A 303 0.50 -7.53 17.45
C ASP A 303 1.59 -7.30 18.50
N GLN A 304 1.13 -7.12 19.73
CA GLN A 304 2.00 -7.11 20.89
C GLN A 304 2.42 -8.54 21.27
N SER A 305 3.63 -8.95 20.88
CA SER A 305 4.11 -10.32 21.07
C SER A 305 4.35 -10.69 22.54
N PHE A 306 4.67 -9.71 23.39
CA PHE A 306 4.87 -9.88 24.83
C PHE A 306 4.69 -8.57 25.62
N SER A 307 4.55 -8.64 26.95
CA SER A 307 4.11 -7.50 27.78
C SER A 307 5.01 -6.26 27.80
N ASN A 308 6.25 -6.36 27.34
CA ASN A 308 7.21 -5.25 27.25
C ASN A 308 7.64 -5.01 25.80
N ASP A 309 6.87 -5.53 24.86
CA ASP A 309 7.05 -5.30 23.45
C ASP A 309 6.57 -3.89 23.13
N ILE A 310 7.50 -3.12 22.59
CA ILE A 310 7.29 -1.74 22.19
C ILE A 310 6.84 -1.69 20.72
N ARG A 311 7.18 -2.67 19.90
CA ARG A 311 6.79 -2.69 18.48
C ARG A 311 5.42 -3.34 18.35
N PHE A 312 4.37 -2.55 18.27
CA PHE A 312 3.01 -3.00 17.97
C PHE A 312 2.19 -1.80 17.54
N ALA A 313 1.18 -2.00 16.70
CA ALA A 313 0.40 -0.90 16.19
C ALA A 313 -0.65 -0.43 17.23
N TYR A 314 -0.85 0.89 17.35
CA TYR A 314 -1.80 1.49 18.26
C TYR A 314 -2.25 2.86 17.73
N ILE A 315 -3.44 2.97 17.13
CA ILE A 315 -3.93 4.23 16.55
C ILE A 315 -5.02 4.82 17.45
N VAL A 316 -4.90 6.11 17.75
CA VAL A 316 -5.82 6.84 18.62
C VAL A 316 -6.32 8.12 17.94
N ASP A 317 -7.63 8.32 17.88
CA ASP A 317 -8.22 9.63 17.66
C ASP A 317 -8.10 10.45 18.95
N ASP A 318 -6.98 11.17 19.06
CA ASP A 318 -6.71 12.11 20.14
C ASP A 318 -7.54 13.38 19.98
N LYS A 319 -8.46 13.57 20.92
CA LYS A 319 -9.47 14.63 20.90
C LYS A 319 -9.06 15.89 21.64
N ASP A 320 -7.80 15.98 22.08
CA ASP A 320 -7.27 17.19 22.63
C ASP A 320 -7.41 18.35 21.64
N THR A 321 -7.51 19.55 22.18
CA THR A 321 -7.58 20.78 21.36
C THR A 321 -6.28 21.57 21.42
N ASN A 322 -5.35 21.12 22.27
CA ASN A 322 -4.09 21.77 22.54
C ASN A 322 -2.99 20.73 22.67
N PHE A 323 -1.98 20.79 21.80
CA PHE A 323 -0.80 19.93 21.79
C PHE A 323 -0.11 19.83 23.16
N LEU A 324 -0.19 20.88 23.98
CA LEU A 324 0.43 20.93 25.31
C LEU A 324 -0.40 20.30 26.43
N VAL A 325 -1.60 19.81 26.12
CA VAL A 325 -2.52 19.14 27.05
C VAL A 325 -2.63 17.68 26.62
N LEU A 326 -2.74 16.78 27.60
CA LEU A 326 -2.97 15.36 27.41
C LEU A 326 -4.19 14.96 28.23
N ASP A 327 -5.29 14.62 27.58
CA ASP A 327 -6.50 14.09 28.19
C ASP A 327 -6.92 12.74 27.59
N ALA A 328 -6.31 11.65 28.07
CA ALA A 328 -6.70 10.29 27.68
C ALA A 328 -8.15 9.88 28.04
N GLY A 329 -8.95 10.78 28.62
CA GLY A 329 -10.33 10.54 29.03
C GLY A 329 -11.36 10.66 27.90
N ASP A 330 -11.05 11.32 26.78
CA ASP A 330 -11.94 11.47 25.62
C ASP A 330 -11.42 10.86 24.32
N ASP A 331 -10.16 10.45 24.30
CA ASP A 331 -9.52 9.67 23.23
C ASP A 331 -10.28 8.40 22.84
N GLU A 332 -10.21 8.06 21.55
CA GLU A 332 -10.84 6.87 20.99
C GLU A 332 -9.82 6.00 20.27
N VAL A 333 -9.71 4.74 20.70
CA VAL A 333 -8.81 3.76 20.09
C VAL A 333 -9.44 3.21 18.82
N HIS A 334 -8.74 3.33 17.70
CA HIS A 334 -9.15 2.79 16.41
C HIS A 334 -8.42 1.50 16.05
N LEU A 335 -7.17 1.38 16.47
CA LEU A 335 -6.36 0.19 16.27
C LEU A 335 -5.60 -0.13 17.54
N ALA A 336 -5.54 -1.40 17.93
CA ALA A 336 -4.72 -1.83 19.06
C ALA A 336 -4.20 -3.27 18.89
N GLY A 337 -2.88 -3.40 18.69
CA GLY A 337 -2.17 -4.66 18.59
C GLY A 337 -2.12 -5.48 19.88
N ASN A 338 -2.46 -4.88 21.02
CA ASN A 338 -2.59 -5.56 22.30
C ASN A 338 -4.04 -5.98 22.60
N TRP A 339 -4.98 -5.72 21.69
CA TRP A 339 -6.37 -6.16 21.75
C TRP A 339 -6.65 -7.08 20.55
N THR A 340 -7.65 -7.94 20.68
CA THR A 340 -8.09 -8.82 19.61
C THR A 340 -9.40 -8.28 19.06
N ASP A 341 -9.51 -8.14 17.73
CA ASP A 341 -10.77 -7.76 17.11
C ASP A 341 -11.87 -8.77 17.44
N ALA A 342 -13.12 -8.32 17.45
CA ALA A 342 -14.25 -9.21 17.67
C ALA A 342 -14.52 -10.14 16.48
N TRP A 343 -14.02 -9.78 15.29
CA TRP A 343 -14.13 -10.59 14.09
C TRP A 343 -13.19 -11.80 14.16
N ASP A 344 -13.76 -12.99 13.99
CA ASP A 344 -13.08 -14.29 14.13
C ASP A 344 -12.29 -14.49 15.43
N ILE A 345 -12.69 -13.80 16.51
CA ILE A 345 -12.11 -14.03 17.83
C ILE A 345 -12.33 -15.47 18.31
N TYR A 346 -11.24 -16.14 18.66
CA TYR A 346 -11.28 -17.52 19.16
C TYR A 346 -11.46 -17.53 20.68
N TYR A 347 -10.77 -16.64 21.40
CA TYR A 347 -10.83 -16.49 22.85
C TYR A 347 -11.73 -15.33 23.29
N GLU A 348 -13.04 -15.43 23.03
CA GLU A 348 -14.06 -14.43 23.37
C GLU A 348 -14.01 -13.88 24.83
N GLY A 349 -13.42 -14.63 25.76
CA GLY A 349 -13.27 -14.23 27.16
C GLY A 349 -12.16 -13.20 27.44
N SER A 350 -11.31 -12.91 26.45
CA SER A 350 -10.12 -12.05 26.58
C SER A 350 -9.96 -11.09 25.40
N PRO A 351 -10.95 -10.24 25.05
CA PRO A 351 -10.84 -9.34 23.89
C PRO A 351 -9.74 -8.27 24.04
N PHE A 352 -9.28 -8.02 25.27
CA PHE A 352 -8.21 -7.06 25.57
C PHE A 352 -6.85 -7.74 25.77
N SER A 353 -6.58 -8.81 25.02
CA SER A 353 -5.26 -9.40 24.87
C SER A 353 -4.82 -9.36 23.41
N ALA A 354 -3.51 -9.41 23.18
CA ALA A 354 -2.96 -9.51 21.83
C ALA A 354 -3.51 -10.75 21.10
N PRO A 355 -3.72 -10.66 19.78
CA PRO A 355 -4.29 -11.75 18.99
C PRO A 355 -3.38 -12.97 18.97
N VAL A 356 -3.97 -14.16 18.97
CA VAL A 356 -3.26 -15.40 18.73
C VAL A 356 -3.33 -15.75 17.23
N ARG A 357 -2.37 -15.27 16.44
CA ARG A 357 -2.29 -15.50 14.97
C ARG A 357 -2.52 -16.96 14.56
N ALA A 358 -2.00 -17.91 15.35
CA ALA A 358 -2.11 -19.36 15.08
C ALA A 358 -3.55 -19.92 15.09
N VAL A 359 -4.53 -19.17 15.59
CA VAL A 359 -5.96 -19.54 15.53
C VAL A 359 -6.79 -18.59 14.66
N GLY A 360 -6.14 -17.69 13.90
CA GLY A 360 -6.78 -16.76 12.98
C GLY A 360 -7.34 -15.48 13.64
N GLU A 361 -6.88 -15.15 14.84
CA GLU A 361 -7.24 -13.87 15.50
C GLU A 361 -6.44 -12.72 14.90
N HIS A 362 -7.06 -11.53 14.83
CA HIS A 362 -6.45 -10.30 14.32
C HIS A 362 -6.43 -9.19 15.39
N GLU A 363 -5.49 -8.27 15.24
CA GLU A 363 -5.37 -7.05 16.03
C GLU A 363 -6.66 -6.23 15.89
N TYR A 364 -7.13 -5.61 16.97
CA TYR A 364 -8.29 -4.73 16.86
C TYR A 364 -8.01 -3.63 15.82
N GLY A 365 -8.86 -3.50 14.80
CA GLY A 365 -8.70 -2.49 13.74
C GLY A 365 -7.57 -2.74 12.72
N TRP A 366 -7.00 -3.95 12.64
CA TRP A 366 -5.84 -4.27 11.78
C TRP A 366 -5.94 -3.76 10.33
N TYR A 367 -7.13 -3.86 9.73
CA TYR A 367 -7.43 -3.46 8.36
C TYR A 367 -7.20 -1.97 8.02
N LEU A 368 -6.85 -1.14 9.00
CA LEU A 368 -6.48 0.26 8.77
C LEU A 368 -5.03 0.40 8.26
N LEU A 369 -4.15 -0.54 8.61
CA LEU A 369 -2.74 -0.52 8.23
C LEU A 369 -2.26 -1.77 7.48
N ASP A 370 -2.98 -2.89 7.59
CA ASP A 370 -2.65 -4.16 6.93
C ASP A 370 -3.67 -4.43 5.81
N PHE A 371 -3.18 -4.52 4.58
CA PHE A 371 -4.01 -4.68 3.39
C PHE A 371 -3.89 -6.07 2.78
N ASP A 372 -2.82 -6.83 3.05
CA ASP A 372 -2.60 -8.18 2.50
C ASP A 372 -2.87 -9.33 3.51
N ASN A 373 -3.27 -8.96 4.72
CA ASN A 373 -3.64 -9.83 5.83
C ASN A 373 -2.47 -10.70 6.36
N ASP A 374 -1.26 -10.15 6.39
CA ASP A 374 -0.06 -10.79 6.92
C ASP A 374 0.28 -10.38 8.39
N HIS A 375 -0.53 -9.49 8.99
CA HIS A 375 -0.35 -8.86 10.31
C HIS A 375 0.90 -7.97 10.43
N ILE A 376 1.30 -7.34 9.33
CA ILE A 376 2.34 -6.33 9.22
C ILE A 376 1.68 -5.10 8.60
N ALA A 377 1.94 -3.92 9.15
CA ALA A 377 1.50 -2.67 8.55
C ALA A 377 2.20 -2.44 7.20
N GLU A 378 1.51 -1.86 6.23
CA GLU A 378 2.08 -1.58 4.92
C GLU A 378 3.11 -0.46 4.92
N GLY A 379 3.19 0.31 6.00
CA GLY A 379 4.05 1.46 6.16
C GLY A 379 3.32 2.51 6.99
N THR A 380 3.71 3.77 6.79
CA THR A 380 2.91 4.94 7.18
C THR A 380 1.88 5.25 6.09
N ASP A 381 0.91 6.13 6.36
CA ASP A 381 -0.16 6.45 5.42
C ASP A 381 0.14 7.73 4.61
N PRO A 382 0.41 7.64 3.28
CA PRO A 382 0.75 8.79 2.42
C PRO A 382 -0.39 9.77 2.14
N THR A 383 -1.51 9.58 2.84
CA THR A 383 -2.65 10.47 2.84
C THR A 383 -2.99 11.01 4.23
N ASN A 384 -2.16 10.70 5.23
CA ASN A 384 -2.36 11.08 6.61
C ASN A 384 -1.02 11.28 7.33
N TRP A 385 -0.55 12.53 7.33
CA TRP A 385 0.65 13.05 8.00
C TRP A 385 0.99 12.56 9.42
N ASP A 386 0.04 11.98 10.14
CA ASP A 386 0.12 11.52 11.53
C ASP A 386 -0.65 10.21 11.61
N THR A 387 0.03 9.12 11.25
CA THR A 387 -0.58 7.81 11.01
C THR A 387 -1.21 7.23 12.29
N ASP A 388 -0.58 7.44 13.44
CA ASP A 388 -1.05 6.91 14.72
C ASP A 388 -1.93 7.88 15.54
N GLY A 389 -1.92 9.16 15.19
CA GLY A 389 -2.77 10.20 15.74
C GLY A 389 -2.16 10.97 16.92
N ASP A 390 -0.87 10.86 17.21
CA ASP A 390 -0.20 11.46 18.37
C ASP A 390 0.19 12.95 18.24
N TRP A 391 0.00 13.49 17.02
CA TRP A 391 0.32 14.84 16.56
C TRP A 391 1.78 15.09 16.21
N MET A 392 2.60 14.06 16.12
CA MET A 392 3.89 14.09 15.45
C MET A 392 3.67 13.74 13.98
N VAL A 393 4.55 14.26 13.11
CA VAL A 393 4.54 13.80 11.72
C VAL A 393 5.32 12.49 11.65
N ASP A 394 4.89 11.58 10.78
CA ASP A 394 5.46 10.24 10.68
C ASP A 394 6.99 10.29 10.43
N TRP A 395 7.46 11.24 9.62
CA TRP A 395 8.89 11.43 9.36
C TRP A 395 9.71 11.65 10.64
N PHE A 396 9.22 12.42 11.62
CA PHE A 396 9.99 12.72 12.84
C PHE A 396 10.24 11.46 13.66
N GLU A 397 9.26 10.57 13.72
CA GLU A 397 9.32 9.36 14.52
C GLU A 397 10.23 8.32 13.87
N VAL A 398 10.05 8.10 12.56
CA VAL A 398 10.94 7.23 11.79
C VAL A 398 12.39 7.71 11.84
N HIS A 399 12.60 9.03 11.74
CA HIS A 399 13.93 9.62 11.78
C HIS A 399 14.61 9.49 13.14
N ASP A 400 13.88 9.74 14.25
CA ASP A 400 14.42 9.62 15.61
C ASP A 400 14.89 8.19 15.91
N ASP A 401 14.06 7.20 15.57
CA ASP A 401 14.38 5.77 15.67
C ASP A 401 15.63 5.37 14.84
N GLU A 402 15.83 6.01 13.69
CA GLU A 402 17.01 5.80 12.83
C GLU A 402 18.28 6.45 13.39
N GLU A 403 18.16 7.65 13.98
CA GLU A 403 19.29 8.37 14.57
C GLU A 403 19.82 7.68 15.82
N ASP A 404 18.94 7.16 16.67
CA ASP A 404 19.30 6.54 17.94
C ASP A 404 19.58 5.01 17.80
N GLY A 405 19.08 4.41 16.72
CA GLY A 405 19.28 3.01 16.35
C GLY A 405 18.36 2.03 17.08
N ILE A 406 17.28 2.52 17.70
CA ILE A 406 16.24 1.75 18.36
C ILE A 406 14.97 1.91 17.52
N ARG A 407 14.52 0.83 16.88
CA ARG A 407 13.27 0.85 16.11
C ARG A 407 12.09 0.57 17.05
N GLY A 408 11.14 1.49 17.08
CA GLY A 408 9.83 1.35 17.71
C GLY A 408 9.72 1.99 19.09
N ASP A 409 10.64 2.85 19.51
CA ASP A 409 10.46 3.66 20.72
C ASP A 409 9.89 5.06 20.45
N SER A 410 10.02 5.58 19.22
CA SER A 410 9.12 6.58 18.61
C SER A 410 8.57 6.01 17.31
N SER A 411 7.32 5.54 17.30
CA SER A 411 6.82 4.74 16.18
C SER A 411 5.61 5.38 15.49
N PRO A 412 5.67 5.59 14.17
CA PRO A 412 4.58 6.25 13.41
C PRO A 412 3.29 5.43 13.32
N ILE A 413 3.30 4.19 13.81
CA ILE A 413 2.12 3.32 13.84
C ILE A 413 1.66 3.02 15.26
N ARG A 414 2.26 3.66 16.27
CA ARG A 414 1.96 3.40 17.69
C ARG A 414 1.93 4.71 18.46
N TYR A 415 0.72 5.18 18.71
CA TYR A 415 0.44 6.41 19.43
C TYR A 415 1.31 6.48 20.68
N ASP A 416 2.30 7.35 20.58
CA ASP A 416 3.24 7.65 21.62
C ASP A 416 2.87 8.97 22.27
N SER A 417 3.32 9.18 23.50
CA SER A 417 3.04 10.49 24.08
C SER A 417 3.95 11.51 23.41
N ARG A 418 3.38 12.54 22.76
CA ARG A 418 4.03 13.80 22.28
C ARG A 418 4.89 14.60 23.29
N GLN A 419 5.27 13.98 24.41
CA GLN A 419 6.20 14.46 25.43
C GLN A 419 7.61 13.84 25.31
N THR A 420 7.88 13.02 24.29
CA THR A 420 9.21 12.50 23.98
C THR A 420 10.07 13.61 23.36
N GLY A 421 10.67 14.40 24.25
CA GLY A 421 11.65 15.46 24.00
C GLY A 421 12.16 16.10 25.29
#